data_AF-A0A1V6GQ85-F1
#
_entry.id   AF-A0A1V6GQ85-F1
#
_cell.length_a   1.000
_cell.length_b   1.000
_cell.length_c   1.000
_cell.angle_alpha   90.00
_cell.angle_beta   90.00
_cell.angle_gamma   90.00
#
_symmetry.space_group_name_H-M   'P 1'
#
loop_
_entity.id
_entity.type
_entity.pdbx_description
1 polymer ?
#
loop_
_entity_poly.entity_id
_entity_poly.type
_entity_poly.pdbx_seq_one_letter_code
_entity_poly.pdbx_strand_id
1 'polypeptide(L)'
;MATQADIKRLLSKKLTGLEAAKLILQDNVEVDHGRDGLLSKADIERIKRGLTSPKEIDDYNRWIRVYQLVDYTLKEARITQLEAERMLTRAIGHLQLYHQEAEIRHILWLLPAIVTEKQYQELKAKQRARLLAEKISLLGAAISIEDEEEEDGYLQRALQRLLALIRSGQLRPVLLSDKAIQQLKDLEEEQQAERERSEEHPDLPDEDFWSDAGKREKQILETAYPAGRMLREDELSLLEQISSDEPTAEQDHLLDSIYCSRQELYDAGLQRDWIDEYKPGLDEETSARPAGMMQSPSLAIIQDPSEYQLDERGWYKDSGTELLSKLSDYKHMDELFQENLGRSLPEEIKLLRQQAGERIKVYLAIQAMVEAVSEIIGVQLGEDLDQWTEELQATLDLYNVYAAPLEPENEIDKRLPSLLDPPYYLGLPKLPRLKIGKLKPTASSMAYYRERMAMALGDDWWREGMDTLDFQAQEEDSLAATAATLLKEMAAARKERSHGS
;
A
#
# COMPACT_ATOMS: atom_id res chain seq x y z
N MET A 1 45.07 3.19 15.48
CA MET A 1 45.26 2.59 16.82
C MET A 1 46.61 2.99 17.39
N ALA A 2 46.69 3.29 18.69
CA ALA A 2 47.95 3.57 19.37
C ALA A 2 48.73 2.26 19.57
N THR A 3 50.04 2.25 19.31
CA THR A 3 50.87 1.05 19.49
C THR A 3 51.22 0.83 20.97
N GLN A 4 51.63 -0.38 21.37
CA GLN A 4 52.13 -0.63 22.74
C GLN A 4 53.28 0.33 23.14
N ALA A 5 54.06 0.82 22.17
CA ALA A 5 55.09 1.83 22.39
C ALA A 5 54.50 3.21 22.74
N ASP A 6 53.39 3.58 22.10
CA ASP A 6 52.67 4.83 22.38
C ASP A 6 52.00 4.80 23.75
N ILE A 7 51.42 3.66 24.14
CA ILE A 7 50.81 3.44 25.46
C ILE A 7 51.87 3.53 26.57
N LYS A 8 53.04 2.87 26.39
CA LYS A 8 54.16 2.99 27.34
C LYS A 8 54.67 4.42 27.47
N ARG A 9 54.68 5.20 26.37
CA ARG A 9 55.10 6.60 26.37
C ARG A 9 54.07 7.50 27.04
N LEU A 10 52.77 7.27 26.85
CA LEU A 10 51.69 7.97 27.54
C LEU A 10 51.74 7.72 29.05
N LEU A 11 51.91 6.46 29.46
CA LEU A 11 52.00 6.04 30.87
C LEU A 11 53.30 6.46 31.59
N SER A 12 54.24 7.08 30.87
CA SER A 12 55.47 7.67 31.45
C SER A 12 55.26 9.10 31.99
N LYS A 13 54.10 9.71 31.68
CA LYS A 13 53.73 11.06 32.13
C LYS A 13 52.56 10.97 33.11
N LYS A 14 52.37 12.01 33.94
CA LYS A 14 51.16 12.15 34.74
C LYS A 14 49.99 12.48 33.81
N LEU A 15 48.97 11.62 33.78
CA LEU A 15 47.75 11.80 33.00
C LEU A 15 46.78 12.71 33.75
N THR A 16 46.07 13.55 33.00
CA THR A 16 44.87 14.24 33.50
C THR A 16 43.70 13.26 33.66
N GLY A 17 42.65 13.66 34.38
CA GLY A 17 41.44 12.84 34.55
C GLY A 17 40.80 12.42 33.21
N LEU A 18 40.74 13.35 32.25
CA LEU A 18 40.22 13.11 30.90
C LEU A 18 41.09 12.15 30.09
N GLU A 19 42.42 12.34 30.09
CA GLU A 19 43.34 11.44 29.37
C GLU A 19 43.33 10.02 29.96
N ALA A 20 43.23 9.92 31.29
CA ALA A 20 43.08 8.65 31.99
C ALA A 20 41.77 7.96 31.62
N ALA A 21 40.65 8.69 31.61
CA ALA A 21 39.35 8.14 31.21
C ALA A 21 39.36 7.68 29.76
N LYS A 22 39.87 8.49 28.83
CA LYS A 22 39.97 8.17 27.41
C LYS A 22 40.74 6.87 27.16
N LEU A 23 41.86 6.68 27.84
CA LEU A 23 42.69 5.48 27.69
C LEU A 23 41.99 4.23 28.23
N ILE A 24 41.29 4.35 29.37
CA ILE A 24 40.50 3.25 29.94
C ILE A 24 39.28 2.92 29.07
N LEU A 25 38.62 3.94 28.51
CA LEU A 25 37.50 3.77 27.59
C LEU A 25 37.92 3.01 26.34
N GLN A 26 39.05 3.39 25.72
CA GLN A 26 39.59 2.68 24.57
C GLN A 26 39.91 1.22 24.90
N ASP A 27 40.49 0.95 26.07
CA ASP A 27 40.74 -0.40 26.54
C ASP A 27 39.44 -1.21 26.72
N ASN A 28 38.44 -0.61 27.36
CA ASN A 28 37.14 -1.26 27.56
C ASN A 28 36.44 -1.56 26.24
N VAL A 29 36.45 -0.63 25.28
CA VAL A 29 35.90 -0.86 23.93
C VAL A 29 36.57 -2.08 23.30
N GLU A 30 37.90 -2.17 23.27
CA GLU A 30 38.58 -3.33 22.70
C GLU A 30 38.17 -4.65 23.38
N VAL A 31 38.13 -4.67 24.72
CA VAL A 31 37.78 -5.86 25.50
C VAL A 31 36.32 -6.27 25.30
N ASP A 32 35.39 -5.31 25.28
CA ASP A 32 33.96 -5.57 25.15
C ASP A 32 33.61 -6.11 23.75
N HIS A 33 34.38 -5.74 22.73
CA HIS A 33 34.27 -6.32 21.37
C HIS A 33 35.09 -7.62 21.20
N GLY A 34 35.57 -8.22 22.31
CA GLY A 34 36.27 -9.50 22.31
C GLY A 34 37.70 -9.45 21.75
N ARG A 35 38.29 -8.25 21.61
CA ARG A 35 39.68 -8.04 21.19
C ARG A 35 40.60 -7.99 22.42
N ASP A 36 41.91 -8.05 22.18
CA ASP A 36 42.90 -7.91 23.24
C ASP A 36 42.89 -6.48 23.81
N GLY A 37 42.77 -6.36 25.13
CA GLY A 37 42.88 -5.09 25.82
C GLY A 37 44.22 -4.38 25.58
N LEU A 38 44.16 -3.06 25.53
CA LEU A 38 45.31 -2.18 25.38
C LEU A 38 46.16 -2.08 26.67
N LEU A 39 45.53 -2.33 27.83
CA LEU A 39 46.12 -2.14 29.15
C LEU A 39 46.13 -3.44 29.95
N SER A 40 47.22 -3.65 30.71
CA SER A 40 47.22 -4.71 31.72
C SER A 40 46.44 -4.26 32.97
N LYS A 41 45.99 -5.22 33.79
CA LYS A 41 45.39 -4.92 35.11
C LYS A 41 46.31 -4.04 35.98
N ALA A 42 47.62 -4.22 35.87
CA ALA A 42 48.60 -3.41 36.60
C ALA A 42 48.67 -1.97 36.06
N ASP A 43 48.49 -1.77 34.76
CA ASP A 43 48.43 -0.44 34.15
C ASP A 43 47.17 0.32 34.57
N ILE A 44 46.02 -0.35 34.57
CA ILE A 44 44.74 0.23 35.03
C ILE A 44 44.86 0.72 36.48
N GLU A 45 45.39 -0.11 37.39
CA GLU A 45 45.58 0.27 38.80
C GLU A 45 46.67 1.34 39.00
N ARG A 46 47.64 1.44 38.08
CA ARG A 46 48.61 2.54 38.09
C ARG A 46 47.95 3.86 37.66
N ILE A 47 47.12 3.85 36.62
CA ILE A 47 46.39 5.03 36.14
C ILE A 47 45.51 5.58 37.25
N LYS A 48 44.68 4.73 37.89
CA LYS A 48 43.79 5.14 38.99
C LYS A 48 44.54 5.76 40.16
N ARG A 49 45.66 5.17 40.58
CA ARG A 49 46.50 5.70 41.68
C ARG A 49 47.21 7.01 41.33
N GLY A 50 47.41 7.29 40.04
CA GLY A 50 48.04 8.51 39.54
C GLY A 50 47.14 9.75 39.60
N LEU A 51 45.81 9.57 39.76
CA LEU A 51 44.82 10.64 39.89
C LEU A 51 44.79 11.09 41.35
N THR A 52 45.38 12.26 41.64
CA THR A 52 45.60 12.72 43.01
C THR A 52 44.77 13.94 43.39
N SER A 53 44.33 14.75 42.43
CA SER A 53 43.50 15.92 42.71
C SER A 53 42.00 15.58 42.65
N PRO A 54 41.16 16.23 43.48
CA PRO A 54 39.71 16.01 43.44
C PRO A 54 39.11 16.24 42.05
N LYS A 55 39.62 17.23 41.30
CA LYS A 55 39.17 17.54 39.95
C LYS A 55 39.50 16.41 38.95
N GLU A 56 40.74 15.90 38.97
CA GLU A 56 41.15 14.79 38.10
C GLU A 56 40.32 13.52 38.37
N ILE A 57 40.00 13.25 39.64
CA ILE A 57 39.17 12.11 40.03
C ILE A 57 37.72 12.29 39.58
N ASP A 58 37.16 13.48 39.73
CA ASP A 58 35.79 13.79 39.29
C ASP A 58 35.65 13.70 37.76
N ASP A 59 36.57 14.31 37.02
CA ASP A 59 36.62 14.24 35.55
C ASP A 59 36.70 12.78 35.08
N TYR A 60 37.55 11.97 35.70
CA TYR A 60 37.67 10.54 35.39
C TYR A 60 36.36 9.79 35.65
N ASN A 61 35.81 9.89 36.86
CA ASN A 61 34.61 9.17 37.25
C ASN A 61 33.39 9.56 36.40
N ARG A 62 33.30 10.84 36.03
CA ARG A 62 32.27 11.35 35.12
C ARG A 62 32.27 10.61 33.79
N TRP A 63 33.44 10.47 33.15
CA TRP A 63 33.56 9.79 31.86
C TRP A 63 33.40 8.28 31.94
N ILE A 64 33.83 7.64 33.04
CA ILE A 64 33.51 6.23 33.29
C ILE A 64 32.00 6.03 33.42
N ARG A 65 31.29 6.96 34.06
CA ARG A 65 29.83 6.91 34.16
C ARG A 65 29.15 7.10 32.80
N VAL A 66 29.70 7.97 31.94
CA VAL A 66 29.23 8.11 30.55
C VAL A 66 29.35 6.79 29.80
N TYR A 67 30.49 6.09 29.91
CA TYR A 67 30.66 4.78 29.28
C TYR A 67 29.55 3.80 29.64
N GLN A 68 29.25 3.70 30.94
CA GLN A 68 28.21 2.80 31.43
C GLN A 68 26.84 3.17 30.84
N LEU A 69 26.52 4.46 30.77
CA LEU A 69 25.28 4.94 30.15
C LEU A 69 25.24 4.63 28.65
N VAL A 70 26.37 4.78 27.95
CA VAL A 70 26.50 4.43 26.52
C VAL A 70 26.33 2.94 26.31
N ASP A 71 26.97 2.09 27.12
CA ASP A 71 26.82 0.63 27.04
C ASP A 71 25.36 0.19 27.21
N TYR A 72 24.63 0.71 28.20
CA TYR A 72 23.19 0.44 28.33
C TYR A 72 22.40 0.96 27.12
N THR A 73 22.79 2.10 26.57
CA THR A 73 22.13 2.71 25.41
C THR A 73 22.39 1.93 24.12
N LEU A 74 23.59 1.35 23.93
CA LEU A 74 23.90 0.45 22.82
C LEU A 74 23.10 -0.85 22.89
N LYS A 75 22.93 -1.43 24.09
CA LYS A 75 22.05 -2.58 24.29
C LYS A 75 20.59 -2.26 23.90
N GLU A 76 20.10 -1.08 24.27
CA GLU A 76 18.77 -0.62 23.83
C GLU A 76 18.69 -0.41 22.32
N ALA A 77 19.76 0.08 21.68
CA ALA A 77 19.83 0.19 20.23
C ALA A 77 19.70 -1.18 19.56
N ARG A 78 20.45 -2.19 20.01
CA ARG A 78 20.35 -3.55 19.47
C ARG A 78 18.95 -4.13 19.65
N ILE A 79 18.34 -3.96 20.82
CA ILE A 79 16.95 -4.44 21.06
C ILE A 79 15.98 -3.74 20.10
N THR A 80 16.09 -2.43 19.97
CA THR A 80 15.18 -1.62 19.14
C THR A 80 15.32 -1.97 17.66
N GLN A 81 16.55 -2.16 17.19
CA GLN A 81 16.82 -2.58 15.82
C GLN A 81 16.28 -3.99 15.54
N LEU A 82 16.50 -4.95 16.44
CA LEU A 82 15.95 -6.30 16.31
C LEU A 82 14.40 -6.31 16.35
N GLU A 83 13.78 -5.44 17.14
CA GLU A 83 12.32 -5.27 17.14
C GLU A 83 11.81 -4.74 15.81
N ALA A 84 12.49 -3.75 15.22
CA ALA A 84 12.15 -3.24 13.88
C ALA A 84 12.26 -4.34 12.82
N GLU A 85 13.36 -5.10 12.81
CA GLU A 85 13.55 -6.21 11.88
C GLU A 85 12.48 -7.29 12.03
N ARG A 86 12.13 -7.64 13.26
CA ARG A 86 11.08 -8.63 13.53
C ARG A 86 9.73 -8.17 12.96
N MET A 87 9.38 -6.89 13.13
CA MET A 87 8.15 -6.32 12.60
C MET A 87 8.15 -6.33 11.07
N LEU A 88 9.24 -5.90 10.44
CA LEU A 88 9.41 -5.92 8.98
C LEU A 88 9.35 -7.35 8.43
N THR A 89 10.02 -8.30 9.07
CA THR A 89 10.02 -9.72 8.67
C THR A 89 8.62 -10.32 8.74
N ARG A 90 7.84 -10.00 9.78
CA ARG A 90 6.43 -10.42 9.86
C ARG A 90 5.61 -9.79 8.73
N ALA A 91 5.80 -8.49 8.47
CA ALA A 91 5.12 -7.81 7.38
C ALA A 91 5.46 -8.42 6.01
N ILE A 92 6.74 -8.76 5.77
CA ILE A 92 7.21 -9.48 4.57
C ILE A 92 6.46 -10.81 4.41
N GLY A 93 6.37 -11.62 5.47
CA GLY A 93 5.66 -12.90 5.41
C GLY A 93 4.18 -12.73 5.04
N HIS A 94 3.51 -11.68 5.51
CA HIS A 94 2.14 -11.37 5.14
C HIS A 94 2.04 -10.84 3.69
N LEU A 95 2.97 -9.98 3.26
CA LEU A 95 3.04 -9.48 1.88
C LEU A 95 3.28 -10.59 0.86
N GLN A 96 4.01 -11.64 1.23
CA GLN A 96 4.22 -12.83 0.39
C GLN A 96 2.92 -13.58 0.11
N LEU A 97 2.00 -13.69 1.08
CA LEU A 97 0.68 -14.30 0.87
C LEU A 97 -0.12 -13.53 -0.18
N TYR A 98 -0.04 -12.20 -0.17
CA TYR A 98 -0.67 -11.37 -1.20
C TYR A 98 -0.05 -11.56 -2.58
N HIS A 99 1.28 -11.58 -2.66
CA HIS A 99 1.97 -11.84 -3.92
C HIS A 99 1.54 -13.17 -4.51
N GLN A 100 1.48 -14.21 -3.67
CA GLN A 100 1.02 -15.54 -4.07
C GLN A 100 -0.44 -15.54 -4.52
N GLU A 101 -1.34 -14.85 -3.81
CA GLU A 101 -2.73 -14.69 -4.25
C GLU A 101 -2.84 -13.93 -5.58
N ALA A 102 -2.02 -12.90 -5.79
CA ALA A 102 -1.99 -12.14 -7.04
C ALA A 102 -1.56 -13.02 -8.22
N GLU A 103 -0.48 -13.78 -8.03
CA GLU A 103 0.02 -14.73 -9.02
C GLU A 103 -1.02 -15.82 -9.32
N ILE A 104 -1.66 -16.39 -8.30
CA ILE A 104 -2.72 -17.40 -8.48
C ILE A 104 -3.88 -16.81 -9.26
N ARG A 105 -4.36 -15.62 -8.91
CA ARG A 105 -5.43 -14.93 -9.64
C ARG A 105 -5.05 -14.65 -11.09
N HIS A 106 -3.84 -14.19 -11.34
CA HIS A 106 -3.35 -13.98 -12.71
C HIS A 106 -3.31 -15.29 -13.51
N ILE A 107 -2.82 -16.39 -12.92
CA ILE A 107 -2.84 -17.71 -13.54
C ILE A 107 -4.30 -18.13 -13.84
N LEU A 108 -5.20 -17.98 -12.87
CA LEU A 108 -6.61 -18.30 -13.05
C LEU A 108 -7.22 -17.49 -14.19
N TRP A 109 -6.91 -16.19 -14.29
CA TRP A 109 -7.39 -15.33 -15.37
C TRP A 109 -6.90 -15.83 -16.74
N LEU A 110 -5.62 -16.20 -16.86
CA LEU A 110 -5.05 -16.75 -18.10
C LEU A 110 -5.59 -18.14 -18.48
N LEU A 111 -5.95 -18.97 -17.49
CA LEU A 111 -6.50 -20.29 -17.75
C LEU A 111 -7.93 -20.17 -18.28
N PRO A 112 -8.30 -20.82 -19.40
CA PRO A 112 -9.66 -20.77 -19.91
C PRO A 112 -10.64 -21.36 -18.90
N ALA A 113 -11.83 -20.76 -18.78
CA ALA A 113 -12.91 -21.37 -18.03
C ALA A 113 -13.42 -22.61 -18.77
N ILE A 114 -13.43 -23.77 -18.11
CA ILE A 114 -13.89 -25.01 -18.72
C ILE A 114 -15.39 -25.16 -18.47
N VAL A 115 -16.15 -25.35 -19.55
CA VAL A 115 -17.60 -25.53 -19.49
C VAL A 115 -18.03 -26.72 -20.36
N THR A 116 -19.22 -27.25 -20.10
CA THR A 116 -19.86 -28.17 -21.05
C THR A 116 -20.55 -27.42 -22.18
N GLU A 117 -20.84 -28.09 -23.30
CA GLU A 117 -21.62 -27.50 -24.40
C GLU A 117 -22.99 -26.99 -23.89
N LYS A 118 -23.64 -27.79 -23.03
CA LYS A 118 -24.91 -27.40 -22.39
C LYS A 118 -24.75 -26.10 -21.59
N GLN A 119 -23.73 -26.02 -20.74
CA GLN A 119 -23.44 -24.84 -19.92
C GLN A 119 -23.15 -23.62 -20.80
N TYR A 120 -22.33 -23.76 -21.85
CA TYR A 120 -22.05 -22.69 -22.80
C TYR A 120 -23.33 -22.13 -23.44
N GLN A 121 -24.20 -23.00 -23.95
CA GLN A 121 -25.46 -22.58 -24.58
C GLN A 121 -26.41 -21.91 -23.58
N GLU A 122 -26.49 -22.41 -22.35
CA GLU A 122 -27.30 -21.79 -21.28
C GLU A 122 -26.79 -20.38 -20.93
N LEU A 123 -25.48 -20.23 -20.72
CA LEU A 123 -24.84 -18.95 -20.39
C LEU A 123 -24.98 -17.95 -21.55
N LYS A 124 -24.73 -18.39 -22.79
CA LYS A 124 -24.89 -17.60 -24.00
C LYS A 124 -26.32 -17.10 -24.16
N ALA A 125 -27.32 -17.97 -24.00
CA ALA A 125 -28.72 -17.60 -24.10
C ALA A 125 -29.12 -16.59 -23.01
N LYS A 126 -28.64 -16.79 -21.77
CA LYS A 126 -28.88 -15.87 -20.65
C LYS A 126 -28.25 -14.50 -20.90
N GLN A 127 -26.99 -14.46 -21.33
CA GLN A 127 -26.29 -13.22 -21.64
C GLN A 127 -26.96 -12.46 -22.79
N ARG A 128 -27.34 -13.16 -23.86
CA ARG A 128 -28.08 -12.58 -24.98
C ARG A 128 -29.40 -11.94 -24.52
N ALA A 129 -30.18 -12.67 -23.70
CA ALA A 129 -31.45 -12.14 -23.17
C ALA A 129 -31.25 -10.89 -22.31
N ARG A 130 -30.18 -10.88 -21.48
CA ARG A 130 -29.80 -9.71 -20.68
C ARG A 130 -29.42 -8.52 -21.54
N LEU A 131 -28.50 -8.71 -22.50
CA LEU A 131 -28.04 -7.66 -23.41
C LEU A 131 -29.19 -7.03 -24.18
N LEU A 132 -30.15 -7.83 -24.68
CA LEU A 132 -31.32 -7.30 -25.38
C LEU A 132 -32.25 -6.47 -24.48
N ALA A 133 -32.29 -6.76 -23.18
CA ALA A 133 -33.10 -6.03 -22.21
C ALA A 133 -32.49 -4.68 -21.80
N GLU A 134 -31.20 -4.44 -22.07
CA GLU A 134 -30.51 -3.20 -21.71
C GLU A 134 -31.04 -1.99 -22.49
N LYS A 135 -30.88 -0.82 -21.86
CA LYS A 135 -31.17 0.49 -22.44
C LYS A 135 -29.84 1.21 -22.65
N ILE A 136 -29.72 1.91 -23.76
CA ILE A 136 -28.52 2.64 -24.12
C ILE A 136 -28.92 4.03 -24.61
N SER A 137 -28.15 5.05 -24.24
CA SER A 137 -28.34 6.40 -24.76
C SER A 137 -28.07 6.44 -26.27
N LEU A 138 -28.58 7.46 -26.95
CA LEU A 138 -28.35 7.61 -28.38
C LEU A 138 -26.86 7.89 -28.66
N LEU A 139 -26.19 8.63 -27.76
CA LEU A 139 -24.74 8.80 -27.78
C LEU A 139 -24.01 7.46 -27.65
N GLY A 140 -24.34 6.67 -26.62
CA GLY A 140 -23.73 5.36 -26.40
C GLY A 140 -24.00 4.38 -27.56
N ALA A 141 -25.19 4.45 -28.17
CA ALA A 141 -25.50 3.69 -29.38
C ALA A 141 -24.64 4.13 -30.57
N ALA A 142 -24.43 5.44 -30.75
CA ALA A 142 -23.60 5.97 -31.83
C ALA A 142 -22.13 5.53 -31.68
N ILE A 143 -21.58 5.62 -30.46
CA ILE A 143 -20.21 5.17 -30.14
C ILE A 143 -20.05 3.66 -30.35
N SER A 144 -21.09 2.86 -30.13
CA SER A 144 -21.00 1.39 -30.21
C SER A 144 -21.33 0.79 -31.58
N ILE A 145 -21.59 1.59 -32.61
CA ILE A 145 -21.91 1.10 -33.97
C ILE A 145 -20.76 1.28 -34.96
N GLU A 146 -19.88 2.27 -34.73
CA GLU A 146 -18.70 2.53 -35.56
C GLU A 146 -17.43 2.25 -34.73
N ASP A 147 -16.41 1.67 -35.34
CA ASP A 147 -15.12 1.39 -34.69
C ASP A 147 -14.31 2.69 -34.56
N GLU A 148 -13.68 2.92 -33.38
CA GLU A 148 -12.84 4.10 -33.10
C GLU A 148 -11.61 4.22 -34.02
N GLU A 149 -11.29 3.18 -34.81
CA GLU A 149 -10.11 3.14 -35.69
C GLU A 149 -10.20 4.04 -36.94
N GLU A 150 -11.34 4.70 -37.21
CA GLU A 150 -11.47 5.68 -38.30
C GLU A 150 -11.39 7.13 -37.80
N GLU A 151 -10.25 7.78 -38.05
CA GLU A 151 -9.77 9.01 -37.38
C GLU A 151 -10.62 10.30 -37.54
N ASP A 152 -11.69 10.36 -38.35
CA ASP A 152 -12.54 11.56 -38.46
C ASP A 152 -14.01 11.24 -38.84
N GLY A 153 -14.99 11.90 -38.20
CA GLY A 153 -16.40 11.90 -38.59
C GLY A 153 -17.20 10.66 -38.21
N TYR A 154 -16.70 9.83 -37.29
CA TYR A 154 -17.35 8.57 -36.90
C TYR A 154 -18.71 8.83 -36.21
N LEU A 155 -18.75 9.79 -35.27
CA LEU A 155 -19.95 10.13 -34.52
C LEU A 155 -21.03 10.66 -35.46
N GLN A 156 -20.65 11.55 -36.37
CA GLN A 156 -21.56 12.08 -37.38
C GLN A 156 -22.20 10.96 -38.23
N ARG A 157 -21.40 10.00 -38.72
CA ARG A 157 -21.91 8.89 -39.55
C ARG A 157 -22.81 7.95 -38.76
N ALA A 158 -22.42 7.60 -37.54
CA ALA A 158 -23.22 6.78 -36.66
C ALA A 158 -24.57 7.43 -36.35
N LEU A 159 -24.57 8.73 -36.04
CA LEU A 159 -25.79 9.49 -35.77
C LEU A 159 -26.68 9.62 -37.00
N GLN A 160 -26.12 9.88 -38.19
CA GLN A 160 -26.91 9.90 -39.43
C GLN A 160 -27.61 8.56 -39.71
N ARG A 161 -26.90 7.46 -39.47
CA ARG A 161 -27.46 6.10 -39.60
C ARG A 161 -28.60 5.87 -38.59
N LEU A 162 -28.39 6.23 -37.33
CA LEU A 162 -29.40 6.12 -36.28
C LEU A 162 -30.62 7.00 -36.56
N LEU A 163 -30.43 8.26 -36.96
CA LEU A 163 -31.49 9.18 -37.32
C LEU A 163 -32.30 8.67 -38.52
N ALA A 164 -31.66 8.09 -39.53
CA ALA A 164 -32.36 7.46 -40.65
C ALA A 164 -33.28 6.30 -40.20
N LEU A 165 -32.83 5.49 -39.23
CA LEU A 165 -33.63 4.40 -38.64
C LEU A 165 -34.77 4.94 -37.76
N ILE A 166 -34.57 6.07 -37.09
CA ILE A 166 -35.63 6.76 -36.35
C ILE A 166 -36.69 7.30 -37.32
N ARG A 167 -36.27 7.95 -38.40
CA ARG A 167 -37.15 8.51 -39.45
C ARG A 167 -37.95 7.42 -40.17
N SER A 168 -37.35 6.26 -40.42
CA SER A 168 -38.04 5.10 -41.02
C SER A 168 -38.97 4.38 -40.03
N GLY A 169 -38.94 4.74 -38.74
CA GLY A 169 -39.71 4.11 -37.68
C GLY A 169 -39.20 2.74 -37.24
N GLN A 170 -38.00 2.36 -37.70
CA GLN A 170 -37.31 1.12 -37.31
C GLN A 170 -36.68 1.22 -35.92
N LEU A 171 -36.27 2.44 -35.50
CA LEU A 171 -35.88 2.76 -34.13
C LEU A 171 -36.94 3.68 -33.51
N ARG A 172 -37.32 3.45 -32.25
CA ARG A 172 -38.30 4.29 -31.54
C ARG A 172 -37.76 4.76 -30.19
N PRO A 173 -36.67 5.54 -30.21
CA PRO A 173 -36.07 6.02 -28.99
C PRO A 173 -37.03 6.98 -28.27
N VAL A 174 -36.83 7.09 -26.96
CA VAL A 174 -37.60 7.96 -26.09
C VAL A 174 -36.69 8.96 -25.42
N LEU A 175 -37.20 10.18 -25.26
CA LEU A 175 -36.58 11.17 -24.38
C LEU A 175 -37.04 10.91 -22.95
N LEU A 176 -36.08 10.72 -22.05
CA LEU A 176 -36.35 10.55 -20.63
C LEU A 176 -36.83 11.87 -20.00
N SER A 177 -37.50 11.79 -18.85
CA SER A 177 -37.87 12.98 -18.09
C SER A 177 -36.65 13.64 -17.44
N ASP A 178 -36.66 14.97 -17.28
CA ASP A 178 -35.60 15.73 -16.60
C ASP A 178 -35.24 15.14 -15.23
N LYS A 179 -36.22 14.64 -14.48
CA LYS A 179 -35.99 13.98 -13.19
C LYS A 179 -35.10 12.73 -13.33
N ALA A 180 -35.40 11.88 -14.30
CA ALA A 180 -34.64 10.65 -14.53
C ALA A 180 -33.23 10.97 -15.05
N ILE A 181 -33.12 11.97 -15.94
CA ILE A 181 -31.83 12.46 -16.44
C ILE A 181 -30.99 12.98 -15.27
N GLN A 182 -31.57 13.76 -14.36
CA GLN A 182 -30.86 14.24 -13.18
C GLN A 182 -30.40 13.08 -12.29
N GLN A 183 -31.23 12.04 -12.08
CA GLN A 183 -30.83 10.87 -11.29
C GLN A 183 -29.66 10.10 -11.89
N LEU A 184 -29.56 10.04 -13.22
CA LEU A 184 -28.42 9.43 -13.92
C LEU A 184 -27.17 10.30 -13.78
N LYS A 185 -27.30 11.63 -13.95
CA LYS A 185 -26.20 12.58 -13.75
C LYS A 185 -25.65 12.58 -12.32
N ASP A 186 -26.54 12.57 -11.33
CA ASP A 186 -26.14 12.47 -9.92
C ASP A 186 -25.34 11.17 -9.68
N LEU A 187 -25.72 10.07 -10.33
CA LEU A 187 -25.01 8.80 -10.24
C LEU A 187 -23.64 8.83 -10.95
N GLU A 188 -23.55 9.48 -12.11
CA GLU A 188 -22.27 9.71 -12.81
C GLU A 188 -21.32 10.58 -11.98
N GLU A 189 -21.84 11.62 -11.32
CA GLU A 189 -21.06 12.45 -10.38
C GLU A 189 -20.59 11.63 -9.16
N GLU A 190 -21.45 10.79 -8.58
CA GLU A 190 -21.06 9.83 -7.52
C GLU A 190 -19.93 8.91 -8.01
N GLN A 191 -20.03 8.35 -9.22
CA GLN A 191 -19.01 7.48 -9.80
C GLN A 191 -17.69 8.21 -10.07
N GLN A 192 -17.74 9.46 -10.54
CA GLN A 192 -16.54 10.26 -10.79
C GLN A 192 -15.84 10.64 -9.49
N ALA A 193 -16.59 11.06 -8.47
CA ALA A 193 -16.05 11.34 -7.14
C ALA A 193 -15.40 10.08 -6.53
N GLU A 194 -15.99 8.91 -6.76
CA GLU A 194 -15.43 7.63 -6.31
C GLU A 194 -14.12 7.27 -7.02
N ARG A 195 -14.00 7.55 -8.32
CA ARG A 195 -12.73 7.40 -9.06
C ARG A 195 -11.65 8.31 -8.47
N GLU A 196 -11.96 9.59 -8.28
CA GLU A 196 -11.03 10.56 -7.69
C GLU A 196 -10.61 10.14 -6.28
N ARG A 197 -11.57 9.71 -5.45
CA ARG A 197 -11.30 9.15 -4.11
C ARG A 197 -10.40 7.91 -4.19
N SER A 198 -10.64 7.01 -5.13
CA SER A 198 -9.84 5.80 -5.32
C SER A 198 -8.43 6.10 -5.85
N GLU A 199 -8.27 7.18 -6.62
CA GLU A 199 -6.96 7.67 -7.06
C GLU A 199 -6.16 8.31 -5.91
N GLU A 200 -6.84 9.09 -5.06
CA GLU A 200 -6.24 9.75 -3.89
C GLU A 200 -5.97 8.78 -2.72
N HIS A 201 -6.90 7.87 -2.48
CA HIS A 201 -6.90 6.88 -1.41
C HIS A 201 -7.08 5.46 -1.96
N PRO A 202 -6.11 4.97 -2.76
CA PRO A 202 -6.19 3.65 -3.35
C PRO A 202 -6.19 2.53 -2.31
N ASP A 203 -5.81 2.83 -1.07
CA ASP A 203 -5.78 1.89 0.05
C ASP A 203 -7.14 1.67 0.75
N LEU A 204 -8.21 2.31 0.26
CA LEU A 204 -9.59 2.18 0.73
C LEU A 204 -10.56 2.00 -0.46
N PRO A 205 -10.49 0.90 -1.23
CA PRO A 205 -11.46 0.64 -2.28
C PRO A 205 -12.84 0.34 -1.65
N ASP A 206 -13.90 0.90 -2.25
CA ASP A 206 -15.26 0.43 -1.99
C ASP A 206 -15.57 -0.63 -3.06
N GLU A 207 -15.28 -1.90 -2.73
CA GLU A 207 -15.41 -3.02 -3.68
C GLU A 207 -16.85 -3.22 -4.16
N ASP A 208 -17.85 -2.82 -3.36
CA ASP A 208 -19.27 -3.01 -3.67
C ASP A 208 -19.87 -1.82 -4.46
N PHE A 209 -19.24 -0.63 -4.39
CA PHE A 209 -19.74 0.60 -5.01
C PHE A 209 -20.11 0.42 -6.49
N TRP A 210 -19.19 -0.12 -7.30
CA TRP A 210 -19.41 -0.22 -8.76
C TRP A 210 -20.54 -1.18 -9.12
N SER A 211 -20.67 -2.29 -8.38
CA SER A 211 -21.78 -3.22 -8.54
C SER A 211 -23.11 -2.54 -8.18
N ASP A 212 -23.14 -1.78 -7.09
CA ASP A 212 -24.36 -1.13 -6.62
C ASP A 212 -24.75 0.08 -7.47
N ALA A 213 -23.78 0.83 -7.98
CA ALA A 213 -23.99 1.89 -8.95
C ALA A 213 -24.63 1.34 -10.23
N GLY A 214 -24.11 0.23 -10.78
CA GLY A 214 -24.69 -0.43 -11.95
C GLY A 214 -26.13 -0.93 -11.72
N LYS A 215 -26.44 -1.47 -10.53
CA LYS A 215 -27.82 -1.85 -10.17
C LYS A 215 -28.76 -0.64 -10.09
N ARG A 216 -28.30 0.48 -9.51
CA ARG A 216 -29.07 1.74 -9.41
C ARG A 216 -29.37 2.31 -10.79
N GLU A 217 -28.37 2.37 -11.67
CA GLU A 217 -28.53 2.83 -13.05
C GLU A 217 -29.61 2.02 -13.78
N LYS A 218 -29.50 0.67 -13.72
CA LYS A 218 -30.48 -0.23 -14.31
C LYS A 218 -31.89 0.02 -13.77
N GLN A 219 -32.04 0.19 -12.46
CA GLN A 219 -33.34 0.45 -11.83
C GLN A 219 -33.96 1.80 -12.26
N ILE A 220 -33.13 2.85 -12.42
CA ILE A 220 -33.56 4.15 -12.95
C ILE A 220 -34.09 3.96 -14.37
N LEU A 221 -33.33 3.30 -15.24
CA LEU A 221 -33.69 3.10 -16.65
C LEU A 221 -34.93 2.19 -16.83
N GLU A 222 -35.06 1.12 -16.05
CA GLU A 222 -36.25 0.25 -16.06
C GLU A 222 -37.54 1.01 -15.71
N THR A 223 -37.44 2.02 -14.85
CA THR A 223 -38.58 2.85 -14.43
C THR A 223 -38.85 4.00 -15.40
N ALA A 224 -37.80 4.67 -15.86
CA ALA A 224 -37.90 5.90 -16.65
C ALA A 224 -38.21 5.63 -18.12
N TYR A 225 -37.62 4.58 -18.71
CA TYR A 225 -37.75 4.30 -20.14
C TYR A 225 -39.19 4.11 -20.62
N PRO A 226 -40.07 3.33 -19.95
CA PRO A 226 -41.46 3.17 -20.37
C PRO A 226 -42.29 4.46 -20.27
N ALA A 227 -41.87 5.40 -19.43
CA ALA A 227 -42.52 6.70 -19.24
C ALA A 227 -41.93 7.80 -20.15
N GLY A 228 -40.87 7.50 -20.90
CA GLY A 228 -40.22 8.41 -21.83
C GLY A 228 -41.16 8.84 -22.95
N ARG A 229 -40.96 10.06 -23.45
CA ARG A 229 -41.79 10.61 -24.54
C ARG A 229 -41.11 10.41 -25.88
N MET A 230 -41.92 10.32 -26.94
CA MET A 230 -41.38 10.34 -28.30
C MET A 230 -40.69 11.68 -28.62
N LEU A 231 -39.71 11.61 -29.50
CA LEU A 231 -39.00 12.79 -30.02
C LEU A 231 -39.93 13.66 -30.85
N ARG A 232 -39.77 14.97 -30.70
CA ARG A 232 -40.45 15.97 -31.52
C ARG A 232 -39.66 16.27 -32.79
N GLU A 233 -40.33 16.86 -33.77
CA GLU A 233 -39.72 17.17 -35.06
C GLU A 233 -38.60 18.22 -34.95
N ASP A 234 -38.74 19.18 -34.04
CA ASP A 234 -37.71 20.18 -33.72
C ASP A 234 -36.46 19.55 -33.09
N GLU A 235 -36.64 18.53 -32.24
CA GLU A 235 -35.54 17.78 -31.61
C GLU A 235 -34.78 16.93 -32.63
N LEU A 236 -35.49 16.25 -33.53
CA LEU A 236 -34.87 15.50 -34.62
C LEU A 236 -34.10 16.44 -35.56
N SER A 237 -34.70 17.57 -35.92
CA SER A 237 -34.06 18.59 -36.77
C SER A 237 -32.80 19.18 -36.14
N LEU A 238 -32.75 19.28 -34.80
CA LEU A 238 -31.58 19.76 -34.07
C LEU A 238 -30.43 18.73 -34.11
N LEU A 239 -30.73 17.44 -33.98
CA LEU A 239 -29.73 16.36 -34.08
C LEU A 239 -29.22 16.20 -35.52
N GLU A 240 -30.06 16.41 -36.53
CA GLU A 240 -29.68 16.36 -37.95
C GLU A 240 -28.71 17.48 -38.35
N GLN A 241 -28.60 18.55 -37.55
CA GLN A 241 -27.66 19.65 -37.77
C GLN A 241 -26.23 19.34 -37.29
N ILE A 242 -26.02 18.21 -36.61
CA ILE A 242 -24.68 17.75 -36.20
C ILE A 242 -23.87 17.47 -37.46
N SER A 243 -22.89 18.33 -37.71
CA SER A 243 -22.08 18.35 -38.94
C SER A 243 -20.58 18.14 -38.69
N SER A 244 -20.21 17.98 -37.43
CA SER A 244 -18.87 17.67 -36.92
C SER A 244 -19.01 16.74 -35.71
N ASP A 245 -17.90 16.15 -35.26
CA ASP A 245 -17.88 15.30 -34.06
C ASP A 245 -17.96 16.08 -32.74
N GLU A 246 -18.02 17.42 -32.81
CA GLU A 246 -18.28 18.31 -31.67
C GLU A 246 -19.73 18.81 -31.69
N PRO A 247 -20.68 18.15 -31.00
CA PRO A 247 -22.03 18.65 -30.82
C PRO A 247 -22.04 19.91 -29.93
N THR A 248 -23.02 20.79 -30.14
CA THR A 248 -23.29 21.89 -29.21
C THR A 248 -23.79 21.36 -27.87
N ALA A 249 -23.66 22.12 -26.78
CA ALA A 249 -24.12 21.69 -25.46
C ALA A 249 -25.61 21.28 -25.40
N GLU A 250 -26.46 21.89 -26.26
CA GLU A 250 -27.87 21.51 -26.37
C GLU A 250 -28.05 20.18 -27.11
N GLN A 251 -27.27 19.94 -28.15
CA GLN A 251 -27.27 18.66 -28.89
C GLN A 251 -26.72 17.53 -28.03
N ASP A 252 -25.63 17.77 -27.31
CA ASP A 252 -24.98 16.81 -26.42
C ASP A 252 -25.92 16.38 -25.29
N HIS A 253 -26.53 17.36 -24.60
CA HIS A 253 -27.57 17.11 -23.60
C HIS A 253 -28.71 16.26 -24.18
N LEU A 254 -29.12 16.54 -25.41
CA LEU A 254 -30.20 15.80 -26.06
C LEU A 254 -29.77 14.37 -26.38
N LEU A 255 -28.55 14.13 -26.88
CA LEU A 255 -28.02 12.79 -27.16
C LEU A 255 -27.95 11.90 -25.91
N ASP A 256 -27.56 12.48 -24.78
CA ASP A 256 -27.50 11.78 -23.48
C ASP A 256 -28.87 11.54 -22.85
N SER A 257 -29.87 12.29 -23.26
CA SER A 257 -31.24 12.21 -22.71
C SER A 257 -32.14 11.25 -23.50
N ILE A 258 -31.72 10.87 -24.70
CA ILE A 258 -32.48 9.99 -25.61
C ILE A 258 -31.97 8.58 -25.45
N TYR A 259 -32.89 7.64 -25.21
CA TYR A 259 -32.55 6.23 -25.03
C TYR A 259 -33.29 5.34 -26.02
N CYS A 260 -32.67 4.23 -26.40
CA CYS A 260 -33.31 3.12 -27.08
C CYS A 260 -33.00 1.80 -26.35
N SER A 261 -33.76 0.75 -26.64
CA SER A 261 -33.41 -0.59 -26.19
C SER A 261 -32.42 -1.23 -27.14
N ARG A 262 -31.50 -2.05 -26.60
CA ARG A 262 -30.61 -2.86 -27.44
C ARG A 262 -31.37 -3.87 -28.30
N GLN A 263 -32.56 -4.28 -27.88
CA GLN A 263 -33.49 -5.06 -28.73
C GLN A 263 -33.85 -4.32 -30.02
N GLU A 264 -34.17 -3.02 -29.96
CA GLU A 264 -34.50 -2.24 -31.17
C GLU A 264 -33.29 -2.08 -32.09
N LEU A 265 -32.10 -1.88 -31.54
CA LEU A 265 -30.86 -1.86 -32.31
C LEU A 265 -30.63 -3.20 -33.02
N TYR A 266 -30.79 -4.32 -32.29
CA TYR A 266 -30.67 -5.67 -32.82
C TYR A 266 -31.65 -5.95 -33.96
N ASP A 267 -32.91 -5.57 -33.78
CA ASP A 267 -33.98 -5.74 -34.78
C ASP A 267 -33.71 -4.87 -36.02
N ALA A 268 -33.16 -3.67 -35.84
CA ALA A 268 -32.68 -2.79 -36.91
C ALA A 268 -31.41 -3.29 -37.62
N GLY A 269 -30.83 -4.41 -37.18
CA GLY A 269 -29.64 -5.01 -37.79
C GLY A 269 -28.32 -4.45 -37.27
N LEU A 270 -28.33 -3.73 -36.15
CA LEU A 270 -27.16 -3.18 -35.48
C LEU A 270 -26.73 -4.09 -34.33
N GLN A 271 -25.42 -4.12 -34.02
CA GLN A 271 -24.85 -4.84 -32.87
C GLN A 271 -25.16 -6.35 -32.79
N ARG A 272 -25.60 -6.99 -33.89
CA ARG A 272 -26.00 -8.42 -33.86
C ARG A 272 -24.85 -9.32 -33.40
N ASP A 273 -23.66 -9.13 -33.97
CA ASP A 273 -22.48 -9.92 -33.61
C ASP A 273 -22.10 -9.70 -32.14
N TRP A 274 -22.13 -8.45 -31.68
CA TRP A 274 -21.90 -8.11 -30.28
C TRP A 274 -22.94 -8.68 -29.31
N ILE A 275 -24.20 -8.89 -29.73
CA ILE A 275 -25.23 -9.46 -28.86
C ILE A 275 -25.25 -10.99 -28.91
N ASP A 276 -24.95 -11.57 -30.08
CA ASP A 276 -25.06 -13.01 -30.31
C ASP A 276 -23.79 -13.78 -29.92
N GLU A 277 -22.61 -13.16 -29.86
CA GLU A 277 -21.41 -13.79 -29.33
C GLU A 277 -21.40 -13.78 -27.79
N TYR A 278 -20.91 -14.85 -27.16
CA TYR A 278 -20.77 -14.91 -25.71
C TYR A 278 -19.46 -14.24 -25.27
N LYS A 279 -19.54 -13.35 -24.29
CA LYS A 279 -18.40 -12.65 -23.67
C LYS A 279 -18.13 -13.22 -22.29
N PRO A 280 -17.04 -14.00 -22.11
CA PRO A 280 -16.65 -14.49 -20.79
C PRO A 280 -16.38 -13.32 -19.82
N GLY A 281 -16.90 -13.41 -18.60
CA GLY A 281 -16.65 -12.40 -17.56
C GLY A 281 -17.33 -11.05 -17.75
N LEU A 282 -18.27 -10.90 -18.69
CA LEU A 282 -19.00 -9.64 -18.92
C LEU A 282 -19.88 -9.23 -17.73
N ASP A 283 -20.44 -10.20 -17.01
CA ASP A 283 -21.22 -9.98 -15.79
C ASP A 283 -21.17 -11.21 -14.88
N GLU A 284 -21.44 -11.00 -13.58
CA GLU A 284 -21.42 -12.05 -12.57
C GLU A 284 -22.49 -13.12 -12.84
N GLU A 285 -23.66 -12.72 -13.35
CA GLU A 285 -24.80 -13.61 -13.58
C GLU A 285 -24.62 -14.59 -14.75
N THR A 286 -23.73 -14.27 -15.69
CA THR A 286 -23.40 -15.08 -16.87
C THR A 286 -21.96 -15.57 -16.86
N SER A 287 -21.29 -15.44 -15.71
CA SER A 287 -19.94 -15.92 -15.48
C SER A 287 -19.82 -17.43 -15.63
N ALA A 288 -18.73 -17.88 -16.24
CA ALA A 288 -18.48 -19.30 -16.51
C ALA A 288 -17.98 -20.03 -15.25
N ARG A 289 -17.22 -19.34 -14.39
CA ARG A 289 -16.79 -19.85 -13.09
C ARG A 289 -17.73 -19.38 -11.97
N PRO A 290 -17.82 -20.11 -10.85
CA PRO A 290 -18.61 -19.73 -9.68
C PRO A 290 -18.34 -18.31 -9.17
N ALA A 291 -19.34 -17.73 -8.50
CA ALA A 291 -19.21 -16.43 -7.82
C ALA A 291 -18.02 -16.41 -6.85
N GLY A 292 -17.33 -15.29 -6.78
CA GLY A 292 -16.11 -15.11 -5.96
C GLY A 292 -14.83 -15.72 -6.55
N MET A 293 -14.91 -16.45 -7.67
CA MET A 293 -13.71 -16.91 -8.39
C MET A 293 -13.30 -15.91 -9.47
N MET A 294 -11.98 -15.85 -9.70
CA MET A 294 -11.40 -15.16 -10.84
C MET A 294 -12.03 -15.67 -12.15
N GLN A 295 -12.62 -14.78 -12.93
CA GLN A 295 -13.11 -15.11 -14.27
C GLN A 295 -11.97 -15.11 -15.29
N SER A 296 -12.13 -15.89 -16.36
CA SER A 296 -11.21 -15.91 -17.50
C SER A 296 -11.83 -15.13 -18.66
N PRO A 297 -11.03 -14.40 -19.47
CA PRO A 297 -11.52 -13.82 -20.73
C PRO A 297 -11.72 -14.89 -21.82
N SER A 298 -11.32 -16.14 -21.57
CA SER A 298 -11.37 -17.24 -22.52
C SER A 298 -12.13 -18.43 -21.96
N LEU A 299 -12.66 -19.26 -22.86
CA LEU A 299 -13.50 -20.41 -22.51
C LEU A 299 -13.09 -21.63 -23.34
N ALA A 300 -13.16 -22.80 -22.72
CA ALA A 300 -12.92 -24.09 -23.36
C ALA A 300 -14.14 -25.00 -23.14
N ILE A 301 -14.65 -25.58 -24.23
CA ILE A 301 -15.80 -26.49 -24.17
C ILE A 301 -15.28 -27.93 -24.09
N ILE A 302 -15.50 -28.59 -22.96
CA ILE A 302 -15.11 -29.99 -22.78
C ILE A 302 -16.01 -30.91 -23.63
N GLN A 303 -15.38 -31.77 -24.42
CA GLN A 303 -16.05 -32.79 -25.22
C GLN A 303 -16.10 -34.10 -24.43
N ASP A 304 -17.25 -34.79 -24.49
CA ASP A 304 -17.50 -36.08 -23.84
C ASP A 304 -17.04 -36.16 -22.36
N PRO A 305 -17.45 -35.22 -21.48
CA PRO A 305 -17.10 -35.27 -20.07
C PRO A 305 -17.69 -36.52 -19.40
N SER A 306 -16.91 -37.13 -18.52
CA SER A 306 -17.40 -38.23 -17.68
C SER A 306 -18.40 -37.75 -16.62
N GLU A 307 -19.31 -38.63 -16.19
CA GLU A 307 -20.37 -38.28 -15.21
C GLU A 307 -19.80 -37.70 -13.90
N TYR A 308 -18.61 -38.13 -13.46
CA TYR A 308 -18.02 -37.61 -12.23
C TYR A 308 -17.52 -36.16 -12.35
N GLN A 309 -17.22 -35.69 -13.57
CA GLN A 309 -16.80 -34.32 -13.87
C GLN A 309 -17.99 -33.36 -13.95
N LEU A 310 -19.23 -33.86 -13.88
CA LEU A 310 -20.44 -33.05 -14.03
C LEU A 310 -21.16 -32.88 -12.70
N ASP A 311 -21.72 -31.70 -12.47
CA ASP A 311 -22.67 -31.44 -11.38
C ASP A 311 -24.09 -31.95 -11.71
N GLU A 312 -25.03 -31.74 -10.79
CA GLU A 312 -26.43 -32.16 -10.97
C GLU A 312 -27.13 -31.47 -12.16
N ARG A 313 -26.60 -30.33 -12.63
CA ARG A 313 -27.12 -29.59 -13.79
C ARG A 313 -26.47 -30.05 -15.10
N GLY A 314 -25.43 -30.89 -15.04
CA GLY A 314 -24.62 -31.27 -16.19
C GLY A 314 -23.57 -30.20 -16.57
N TRP A 315 -23.22 -29.33 -15.63
CA TRP A 315 -22.16 -28.34 -15.77
C TRP A 315 -20.83 -28.93 -15.32
N TYR A 316 -19.72 -28.39 -15.83
CA TYR A 316 -18.40 -28.90 -15.49
C TYR A 316 -18.02 -28.51 -14.07
N LYS A 317 -17.56 -29.50 -13.29
CA LYS A 317 -16.96 -29.30 -11.96
C LYS A 317 -15.51 -28.86 -12.15
N ASP A 318 -15.27 -27.56 -12.09
CA ASP A 318 -13.91 -27.00 -12.23
C ASP A 318 -13.08 -27.15 -10.93
N SER A 319 -12.90 -28.40 -10.48
CA SER A 319 -12.20 -28.73 -9.22
C SER A 319 -10.71 -28.36 -9.27
N GLY A 320 -10.11 -28.28 -10.46
CA GLY A 320 -8.72 -27.86 -10.63
C GLY A 320 -8.54 -26.37 -10.30
N THR A 321 -9.35 -25.52 -10.91
CA THR A 321 -9.39 -24.07 -10.61
C THR A 321 -9.80 -23.83 -9.16
N GLU A 322 -10.76 -24.59 -8.64
CA GLU A 322 -11.15 -24.49 -7.22
C GLU A 322 -9.97 -24.80 -6.30
N LEU A 323 -9.22 -25.88 -6.55
CA LEU A 323 -8.03 -26.20 -5.79
C LEU A 323 -6.97 -25.10 -5.89
N LEU A 324 -6.71 -24.60 -7.10
CA LEU A 324 -5.75 -23.52 -7.35
C LEU A 324 -6.13 -22.24 -6.56
N SER A 325 -7.41 -21.86 -6.56
CA SER A 325 -7.91 -20.69 -5.82
C SER A 325 -7.72 -20.77 -4.30
N LYS A 326 -7.46 -21.96 -3.76
CA LYS A 326 -7.23 -22.20 -2.33
C LYS A 326 -5.74 -22.32 -1.97
N LEU A 327 -4.83 -22.26 -2.95
CA LEU A 327 -3.39 -22.50 -2.72
C LEU A 327 -2.67 -21.33 -2.03
N SER A 328 -3.17 -20.10 -2.13
CA SER A 328 -2.56 -18.94 -1.46
C SER A 328 -2.77 -18.94 0.05
N ASP A 329 -3.82 -19.64 0.52
CA ASP A 329 -4.36 -19.55 1.88
C ASP A 329 -4.70 -18.12 2.34
N TYR A 330 -4.69 -17.14 1.41
CA TYR A 330 -4.86 -15.72 1.71
C TYR A 330 -6.18 -15.45 2.43
N LYS A 331 -7.28 -15.95 1.86
CA LYS A 331 -8.63 -15.73 2.40
C LYS A 331 -8.78 -16.33 3.80
N HIS A 332 -8.26 -17.55 4.00
CA HIS A 332 -8.29 -18.20 5.30
C HIS A 332 -7.47 -17.42 6.33
N MET A 333 -6.30 -16.92 5.95
CA MET A 333 -5.47 -16.11 6.81
C MET A 333 -6.14 -14.77 7.14
N ASP A 334 -6.77 -14.08 6.19
CA ASP A 334 -7.49 -12.84 6.46
C ASP A 334 -8.66 -13.07 7.45
N GLU A 335 -9.45 -14.12 7.24
CA GLU A 335 -10.53 -14.54 8.17
C GLU A 335 -9.97 -14.80 9.58
N LEU A 336 -8.87 -15.55 9.70
CA LEU A 336 -8.23 -15.81 10.99
C LEU A 336 -7.74 -14.53 11.68
N PHE A 337 -7.25 -13.55 10.92
CA PHE A 337 -6.82 -12.27 11.45
C PHE A 337 -8.01 -11.46 11.99
N GLN A 338 -9.11 -11.42 11.23
CA GLN A 338 -10.33 -10.76 11.67
C GLN A 338 -10.89 -11.41 12.94
N GLU A 339 -10.94 -12.74 13.00
CA GLU A 339 -11.45 -13.48 14.16
C GLU A 339 -10.58 -13.34 15.42
N ASN A 340 -9.25 -13.43 15.28
CA ASN A 340 -8.35 -13.48 16.43
C ASN A 340 -7.84 -12.10 16.87
N LEU A 341 -7.74 -11.15 15.94
CA LEU A 341 -7.12 -9.83 16.19
C LEU A 341 -8.11 -8.68 15.99
N GLY A 342 -9.31 -8.93 15.46
CA GLY A 342 -10.32 -7.89 15.20
C GLY A 342 -9.91 -6.93 14.08
N ARG A 343 -8.99 -7.35 13.21
CA ARG A 343 -8.49 -6.56 12.07
C ARG A 343 -8.10 -7.47 10.92
N SER A 344 -8.22 -6.96 9.72
CA SER A 344 -7.85 -7.64 8.47
C SER A 344 -6.32 -7.74 8.30
N LEU A 345 -5.87 -8.61 7.40
CA LEU A 345 -4.47 -8.76 7.01
C LEU A 345 -3.86 -7.46 6.44
N PRO A 346 -4.53 -6.67 5.57
CA PRO A 346 -4.05 -5.34 5.17
C PRO A 346 -3.75 -4.44 6.37
N GLU A 347 -4.64 -4.42 7.36
CA GLU A 347 -4.52 -3.57 8.55
C GLU A 347 -3.36 -4.01 9.45
N GLU A 348 -3.14 -5.32 9.61
CA GLU A 348 -1.95 -5.83 10.31
C GLU A 348 -0.66 -5.36 9.62
N ILE A 349 -0.58 -5.46 8.29
CA ILE A 349 0.63 -5.04 7.55
C ILE A 349 0.89 -3.54 7.76
N LYS A 350 -0.15 -2.71 7.64
CA LYS A 350 -0.06 -1.25 7.92
C LYS A 350 0.46 -1.00 9.34
N LEU A 351 -0.06 -1.72 10.34
CA LEU A 351 0.37 -1.59 11.73
C LEU A 351 1.83 -2.02 11.93
N LEU A 352 2.23 -3.19 11.40
CA LEU A 352 3.61 -3.69 11.52
C LEU A 352 4.60 -2.73 10.88
N ARG A 353 4.27 -2.17 9.71
CA ARG A 353 5.07 -1.14 9.05
C ARG A 353 5.21 0.11 9.92
N GLN A 354 4.11 0.60 10.50
CA GLN A 354 4.12 1.77 11.37
C GLN A 354 5.01 1.53 12.60
N GLN A 355 4.81 0.40 13.28
CA GLN A 355 5.59 0.03 14.46
C GLN A 355 7.08 -0.12 14.14
N ALA A 356 7.43 -0.73 13.00
CA ALA A 356 8.81 -0.81 12.53
C ALA A 356 9.40 0.59 12.33
N GLY A 357 8.66 1.49 11.66
CA GLY A 357 9.06 2.88 11.48
C GLY A 357 9.37 3.58 12.81
N GLU A 358 8.50 3.44 13.81
CA GLU A 358 8.71 4.01 15.14
C GLU A 358 9.97 3.47 15.82
N ARG A 359 10.22 2.15 15.72
CA ARG A 359 11.46 1.55 16.24
C ARG A 359 12.70 2.08 15.54
N ILE A 360 12.67 2.21 14.21
CA ILE A 360 13.79 2.80 13.46
C ILE A 360 14.06 4.24 13.90
N LYS A 361 13.03 5.07 14.12
CA LYS A 361 13.21 6.43 14.64
C LYS A 361 13.89 6.46 16.01
N VAL A 362 13.54 5.54 16.92
CA VAL A 362 14.21 5.42 18.24
C VAL A 362 15.67 4.99 18.07
N TYR A 363 15.95 4.00 17.22
CA TYR A 363 17.29 3.54 16.92
C TYR A 363 18.19 4.68 16.40
N LEU A 364 17.68 5.50 15.47
CA LEU A 364 18.40 6.66 14.94
C LEU A 364 18.69 7.72 16.01
N ALA A 365 17.79 7.88 16.99
CA ALA A 365 18.02 8.79 18.12
C ALA A 365 19.21 8.31 18.98
N ILE A 366 19.29 7.00 19.22
CA ILE A 366 20.39 6.39 19.96
C ILE A 366 21.70 6.57 19.19
N GLN A 367 21.69 6.26 17.89
CA GLN A 367 22.86 6.38 17.03
C GLN A 367 23.45 7.80 17.09
N ALA A 368 22.61 8.82 16.86
CA ALA A 368 23.03 10.23 16.94
C ALA A 368 23.63 10.59 18.30
N MET A 369 23.09 10.03 19.40
CA MET A 369 23.58 10.29 20.75
C MET A 369 24.95 9.65 21.02
N VAL A 370 25.14 8.41 20.59
CA VAL A 370 26.42 7.71 20.75
C VAL A 370 27.49 8.36 19.88
N GLU A 371 27.15 8.79 18.67
CA GLU A 371 28.05 9.54 17.78
C GLU A 371 28.49 10.86 18.42
N ALA A 372 27.56 11.67 18.92
CA ALA A 372 27.90 12.94 19.59
C ALA A 372 28.78 12.74 20.84
N VAL A 373 28.47 11.73 21.67
CA VAL A 373 29.32 11.41 22.83
C VAL A 373 30.71 10.96 22.37
N SER A 374 30.79 10.15 21.32
CA SER A 374 32.06 9.66 20.73
C SER A 374 32.93 10.83 20.24
N GLU A 375 32.33 11.85 19.63
CA GLU A 375 33.03 13.05 19.19
C GLU A 375 33.60 13.86 20.37
N ILE A 376 32.80 14.06 21.43
CA ILE A 376 33.23 14.86 22.59
C ILE A 376 34.42 14.20 23.32
N ILE A 377 34.41 12.87 23.49
CA ILE A 377 35.54 12.16 24.12
C ILE A 377 36.67 11.82 23.13
N GLY A 378 36.37 11.81 21.84
CA GLY A 378 37.26 11.38 20.77
C GLY A 378 37.63 9.89 20.88
N VAL A 379 36.66 9.03 21.20
CA VAL A 379 36.74 7.57 21.24
C VAL A 379 35.53 7.03 20.49
N GLN A 380 35.73 6.12 19.54
CA GLN A 380 34.63 5.49 18.80
C GLN A 380 33.91 4.52 19.74
N LEU A 381 32.73 4.91 20.26
CA LEU A 381 31.98 4.07 21.20
C LEU A 381 30.93 3.19 20.52
N GLY A 382 30.53 3.52 19.29
CA GLY A 382 29.42 2.88 18.59
C GLY A 382 29.82 2.06 17.35
N GLU A 383 30.96 1.35 17.36
CA GLU A 383 31.39 0.59 16.18
C GLU A 383 30.34 -0.44 15.71
N ASP A 384 29.61 -1.04 16.65
CA ASP A 384 28.55 -2.01 16.36
C ASP A 384 27.35 -1.41 15.60
N LEU A 385 27.13 -0.09 15.73
CA LEU A 385 25.99 0.59 15.10
C LEU A 385 26.07 0.55 13.58
N ASP A 386 27.27 0.53 13.00
CA ASP A 386 27.44 0.43 11.55
C ASP A 386 26.89 -0.91 11.05
N GLN A 387 27.29 -2.02 11.68
CA GLN A 387 26.80 -3.36 11.33
C GLN A 387 25.28 -3.47 11.55
N TRP A 388 24.76 -2.99 12.68
CA TRP A 388 23.32 -3.08 12.96
C TRP A 388 22.48 -2.24 11.98
N THR A 389 23.04 -1.13 11.49
CA THR A 389 22.41 -0.32 10.45
C THR A 389 22.37 -1.05 9.11
N GLU A 390 23.45 -1.76 8.73
CA GLU A 390 23.48 -2.58 7.52
C GLU A 390 22.47 -3.74 7.58
N GLU A 391 22.38 -4.45 8.70
CA GLU A 391 21.40 -5.53 8.93
C GLU A 391 19.96 -5.00 8.78
N LEU A 392 19.66 -3.87 9.43
CA LEU A 392 18.36 -3.23 9.37
C LEU A 392 18.01 -2.78 7.94
N GLN A 393 18.99 -2.18 7.24
CA GLN A 393 18.82 -1.71 5.87
C GLN A 393 18.53 -2.88 4.92
N ALA A 394 19.22 -4.01 5.07
CA ALA A 394 18.95 -5.22 4.27
C ALA A 394 17.51 -5.73 4.46
N THR A 395 17.02 -5.77 5.71
CA THR A 395 15.64 -6.18 6.01
C THR A 395 14.62 -5.19 5.43
N LEU A 396 14.92 -3.88 5.53
CA LEU A 396 14.08 -2.81 5.00
C LEU A 396 13.98 -2.85 3.47
N ASP A 397 15.10 -3.13 2.80
CA ASP A 397 15.15 -3.25 1.34
C ASP A 397 14.29 -4.43 0.87
N LEU A 398 14.39 -5.58 1.54
CA LEU A 398 13.53 -6.72 1.25
C LEU A 398 12.05 -6.40 1.48
N TYR A 399 11.72 -5.71 2.57
CA TYR A 399 10.36 -5.21 2.81
C TYR A 399 9.89 -4.30 1.67
N ASN A 400 10.72 -3.37 1.22
CA ASN A 400 10.37 -2.43 0.16
C ASN A 400 10.19 -3.10 -1.21
N VAL A 401 10.86 -4.22 -1.48
CA VAL A 401 10.62 -5.05 -2.67
C VAL A 401 9.19 -5.58 -2.65
N TYR A 402 8.78 -6.21 -1.54
CA TYR A 402 7.43 -6.77 -1.40
C TYR A 402 6.33 -5.73 -1.17
N ALA A 403 6.67 -4.54 -0.67
CA ALA A 403 5.71 -3.46 -0.46
C ALA A 403 5.53 -2.58 -1.69
N ALA A 404 6.41 -2.69 -2.70
CA ALA A 404 6.22 -2.00 -3.96
C ALA A 404 4.92 -2.50 -4.62
N PRO A 405 4.13 -1.61 -5.25
CA PRO A 405 3.06 -2.08 -6.11
C PRO A 405 3.67 -2.99 -7.17
N LEU A 406 2.95 -4.03 -7.54
CA LEU A 406 3.23 -4.90 -8.69
C LEU A 406 3.04 -4.07 -9.97
N GLU A 407 3.86 -3.04 -10.18
CA GLU A 407 3.93 -2.34 -11.46
C GLU A 407 4.74 -3.21 -12.42
N PRO A 408 4.28 -3.41 -13.66
CA PRO A 408 5.06 -4.14 -14.65
C PRO A 408 6.40 -3.43 -14.89
N GLU A 409 7.51 -4.12 -14.63
CA GLU A 409 8.87 -3.56 -14.62
C GLU A 409 9.41 -3.15 -16.01
N ASN A 410 8.70 -3.46 -17.12
CA ASN A 410 9.26 -3.30 -18.47
C ASN A 410 8.44 -2.37 -19.41
N GLU A 411 9.14 -1.57 -20.21
CA GLU A 411 8.54 -0.75 -21.29
C GLU A 411 7.87 -1.58 -22.40
N ILE A 412 8.12 -2.90 -22.45
CA ILE A 412 7.46 -3.83 -23.37
C ILE A 412 6.02 -4.10 -22.89
N ASP A 413 5.77 -4.12 -21.58
CA ASP A 413 4.43 -4.31 -20.98
C ASP A 413 3.54 -3.08 -21.19
N LYS A 414 4.13 -1.88 -21.28
CA LYS A 414 3.40 -0.63 -21.55
C LYS A 414 2.80 -0.52 -22.96
N ARG A 415 3.21 -1.39 -23.89
CA ARG A 415 2.79 -1.37 -25.30
C ARG A 415 1.73 -2.41 -25.67
N LEU A 416 1.37 -3.29 -24.73
CA LEU A 416 0.27 -4.23 -24.88
C LEU A 416 -0.92 -3.67 -24.09
N PRO A 417 -1.99 -3.18 -24.75
CA PRO A 417 -3.20 -2.79 -24.04
C PRO A 417 -3.74 -3.98 -23.24
N SER A 418 -3.91 -3.80 -21.92
CA SER A 418 -4.86 -4.50 -21.03
C SER A 418 -4.96 -6.03 -21.01
N LEU A 419 -4.07 -6.78 -21.65
CA LEU A 419 -4.02 -8.25 -21.62
C LEU A 419 -3.06 -8.83 -20.56
N LEU A 420 -2.24 -7.99 -19.92
CA LEU A 420 -1.26 -8.40 -18.90
C LEU A 420 -1.44 -7.70 -17.56
N ASP A 421 -2.22 -6.62 -17.49
CA ASP A 421 -2.65 -6.03 -16.23
C ASP A 421 -3.82 -6.84 -15.69
N PRO A 422 -3.65 -7.64 -14.63
CA PRO A 422 -4.80 -8.25 -13.98
C PRO A 422 -5.69 -7.11 -13.45
N PRO A 423 -7.01 -7.13 -13.63
CA PRO A 423 -7.92 -6.12 -13.06
C PRO A 423 -8.07 -6.27 -11.54
N TYR A 424 -7.00 -6.56 -10.80
CA TYR A 424 -7.05 -6.91 -9.39
C TYR A 424 -6.06 -6.09 -8.60
N TYR A 425 -6.58 -4.96 -8.12
CA TYR A 425 -6.19 -4.50 -6.80
C TYR A 425 -6.75 -5.50 -5.79
N LEU A 426 -5.90 -6.36 -5.23
CA LEU A 426 -6.28 -7.38 -4.24
C LEU A 426 -6.69 -6.82 -2.86
N GLY A 427 -7.00 -5.53 -2.77
CA GLY A 427 -7.01 -4.82 -1.50
C GLY A 427 -5.61 -4.68 -0.88
N LEU A 428 -4.53 -5.05 -1.59
CA LEU A 428 -3.16 -4.88 -1.09
C LEU A 428 -2.91 -3.39 -0.89
N PRO A 429 -2.72 -2.93 0.36
CA PRO A 429 -2.58 -1.52 0.61
C PRO A 429 -1.39 -0.99 -0.19
N LYS A 430 -1.55 0.13 -0.91
CA LYS A 430 -0.40 0.82 -1.51
C LYS A 430 0.48 1.33 -0.37
N LEU A 431 1.49 0.54 0.01
CA LEU A 431 2.35 0.86 1.13
C LEU A 431 3.51 1.76 0.67
N PRO A 432 3.66 2.97 1.24
CA PRO A 432 4.81 3.79 0.90
C PRO A 432 6.10 3.12 1.39
N ARG A 433 7.10 3.06 0.50
CA ARG A 433 8.44 2.57 0.84
C ARG A 433 9.00 3.27 2.07
N LEU A 434 9.54 2.50 3.00
CA LEU A 434 10.27 3.03 4.15
C LEU A 434 11.73 3.27 3.74
N LYS A 435 12.28 4.44 4.08
CA LYS A 435 13.69 4.76 3.80
C LYS A 435 14.32 5.31 5.08
N ILE A 436 15.38 4.67 5.58
CA ILE A 436 16.07 5.11 6.80
C ILE A 436 16.45 6.60 6.70
N GLY A 437 17.05 7.02 5.58
CA GLY A 437 17.44 8.43 5.37
C GLY A 437 16.28 9.44 5.23
N LYS A 438 15.03 8.98 5.16
CA LYS A 438 13.83 9.86 5.22
C LYS A 438 13.18 9.87 6.60
N LEU A 439 13.51 8.91 7.46
CA LEU A 439 13.05 8.86 8.83
C LEU A 439 13.97 9.75 9.68
N LYS A 440 13.38 10.51 10.60
CA LYS A 440 14.13 11.30 11.56
C LYS A 440 13.86 10.81 12.98
N PRO A 441 14.82 10.94 13.91
CA PRO A 441 14.58 10.73 15.33
C PRO A 441 13.36 11.54 15.81
N THR A 442 12.56 10.97 16.71
CA THR A 442 11.48 11.72 17.34
C THR A 442 12.05 12.67 18.39
N ALA A 443 11.43 13.84 18.57
CA ALA A 443 11.85 14.81 19.58
C ALA A 443 11.87 14.24 21.00
N SER A 444 10.94 13.33 21.33
CA SER A 444 10.85 12.66 22.62
C SER A 444 11.99 11.66 22.85
N SER A 445 12.32 10.83 21.86
CA SER A 445 13.49 9.94 21.94
C SER A 445 14.79 10.72 22.08
N MET A 446 14.92 11.81 21.33
CA MET A 446 16.07 12.70 21.43
C MET A 446 16.20 13.34 22.82
N ALA A 447 15.10 13.86 23.36
CA ALA A 447 15.08 14.43 24.71
C ALA A 447 15.47 13.38 25.77
N TYR A 448 14.93 12.17 25.66
CA TYR A 448 15.21 11.05 26.56
C TYR A 448 16.71 10.74 26.66
N TYR A 449 17.34 10.46 25.52
CA TYR A 449 18.74 10.08 25.50
C TYR A 449 19.66 11.26 25.84
N ARG A 450 19.27 12.49 25.49
CA ARG A 450 19.98 13.71 25.91
C ARG A 450 19.99 13.88 27.43
N GLU A 451 18.84 13.75 28.07
CA GLU A 451 18.71 13.84 29.54
C GLU A 451 19.49 12.72 30.24
N ARG A 452 19.47 11.50 29.67
CA ARG A 452 20.27 10.39 30.17
C ARG A 452 21.76 10.73 30.19
N MET A 453 22.30 11.25 29.09
CA MET A 453 23.72 11.63 29.03
C MET A 453 24.04 12.85 29.91
N ALA A 454 23.10 13.78 30.07
CA ALA A 454 23.24 14.93 30.97
C ALA A 454 23.42 14.51 32.45
N MET A 455 22.96 13.32 32.86
CA MET A 455 23.19 12.80 34.21
C MET A 455 24.67 12.67 34.58
N ALA A 456 25.54 12.52 33.57
CA ALA A 456 26.99 12.51 33.73
C ALA A 456 27.64 13.77 33.14
N LEU A 457 27.16 14.26 31.99
CA LEU A 457 27.80 15.38 31.28
C LEU A 457 27.28 16.78 31.63
N GLY A 458 26.23 16.89 32.44
CA GLY A 458 25.56 18.17 32.74
C GLY A 458 24.70 18.68 31.57
N ASP A 459 23.80 19.63 31.82
CA ASP A 459 22.70 19.97 30.91
C ASP A 459 23.11 20.59 29.56
N ASP A 460 24.31 21.18 29.48
CA ASP A 460 24.80 21.88 28.29
C ASP A 460 25.76 21.03 27.42
N TRP A 461 25.92 19.74 27.73
CA TRP A 461 26.89 18.87 27.06
C TRP A 461 26.72 18.77 25.54
N TRP A 462 25.47 18.87 25.08
CA TRP A 462 25.08 18.71 23.69
C TRP A 462 25.42 19.94 22.83
N ARG A 463 25.68 21.11 23.44
CA ARG A 463 26.03 22.34 22.70
C ARG A 463 27.39 22.25 22.00
N GLU A 464 28.28 21.38 22.48
CA GLU A 464 29.60 21.19 21.88
C GLU A 464 29.61 20.09 20.79
N GLY A 465 28.52 19.30 20.64
CA GLY A 465 28.49 18.13 19.77
C GLY A 465 27.23 17.89 18.93
N MET A 466 26.18 18.72 19.02
CA MET A 466 24.90 18.48 18.32
C MET A 466 24.32 19.67 17.52
N ASP A 467 25.12 20.71 17.24
CA ASP A 467 24.65 21.93 16.54
C ASP A 467 24.16 21.72 15.09
N THR A 468 24.13 20.48 14.57
CA THR A 468 23.80 20.16 13.16
C THR A 468 22.68 19.14 12.94
N LEU A 469 22.04 18.59 13.99
CA LEU A 469 21.01 17.55 13.83
C LEU A 469 19.59 18.12 13.65
N ASP A 470 18.89 17.59 12.66
CA ASP A 470 17.59 18.05 12.16
C ASP A 470 16.48 17.05 12.59
N PHE A 471 15.33 17.49 13.16
CA PHE A 471 14.31 16.60 13.77
C PHE A 471 12.90 16.74 13.17
N GLN A 472 12.07 15.69 13.26
CA GLN A 472 10.63 15.74 12.93
C GLN A 472 9.78 16.11 14.16
N ALA A 473 8.71 16.88 13.94
CA ALA A 473 7.75 17.28 14.98
C ALA A 473 6.94 16.07 15.50
N GLN A 474 6.46 16.17 16.75
CA GLN A 474 5.77 15.10 17.50
C GLN A 474 4.56 14.50 16.78
N GLU A 475 4.45 13.16 16.81
CA GLU A 475 3.20 12.41 16.63
C GLU A 475 2.68 11.98 18.02
N GLU A 476 1.42 12.28 18.33
CA GLU A 476 0.83 12.18 19.68
C GLU A 476 0.73 10.74 20.24
N ASP A 477 0.85 9.70 19.39
CA ASP A 477 0.72 8.28 19.78
C ASP A 477 2.03 7.45 19.68
N SER A 478 3.19 8.11 19.67
CA SER A 478 4.48 7.39 19.59
C SER A 478 4.85 6.68 20.90
N LEU A 479 5.56 5.54 20.80
CA LEU A 479 6.15 4.81 21.96
C LEU A 479 7.08 5.69 22.82
N ALA A 480 7.64 6.73 22.22
CA ALA A 480 8.45 7.72 22.91
C ALA A 480 7.61 8.69 23.78
N ALA A 481 6.34 8.94 23.45
CA ALA A 481 5.39 9.62 24.33
C ALA A 481 5.07 8.77 25.58
N THR A 482 4.92 7.45 25.41
CA THR A 482 4.73 6.52 26.53
C THR A 482 5.96 6.49 27.46
N ALA A 483 7.17 6.45 26.90
CA ALA A 483 8.41 6.50 27.67
C ALA A 483 8.63 7.85 28.38
N ALA A 484 8.29 8.97 27.73
CA ALA A 484 8.35 10.30 28.34
C ALA A 484 7.34 10.45 29.49
N THR A 485 6.17 9.81 29.38
CA THR A 485 5.15 9.78 30.44
C THR A 485 5.63 8.99 31.65
N LEU A 486 6.18 7.78 31.43
CA LEU A 486 6.80 6.97 32.47
C LEU A 486 7.94 7.71 33.19
N LEU A 487 8.73 8.51 32.47
CA LEU A 487 9.78 9.34 33.08
C LEU A 487 9.22 10.47 33.93
N LYS A 488 8.17 11.17 33.49
CA LYS A 488 7.50 12.19 34.30
C LYS A 488 6.95 11.59 35.59
N GLU A 489 6.38 10.39 35.51
CA GLU A 489 5.88 9.65 36.67
C GLU A 489 7.04 9.22 37.60
N MET A 490 8.14 8.71 37.06
CA MET A 490 9.32 8.33 37.85
C MET A 490 10.02 9.54 38.49
N ALA A 491 10.09 10.68 37.78
CA ALA A 491 10.64 11.93 38.30
C ALA A 491 9.74 12.52 39.40
N ALA A 492 8.42 12.47 39.22
CA ALA A 492 7.45 12.87 40.24
C ALA A 492 7.56 11.99 41.50
N ALA A 493 7.63 10.67 41.33
CA ALA A 493 7.81 9.72 42.44
C ALA A 493 9.13 9.91 43.20
N ARG A 494 10.21 10.32 42.51
CA ARG A 494 11.48 10.69 43.16
C ARG A 494 11.37 11.99 43.95
N LYS A 495 10.62 12.97 43.44
CA LYS A 495 10.40 14.26 44.11
C LYS A 495 9.60 14.08 45.40
N GLU A 496 8.57 13.25 45.37
CA GLU A 496 7.78 12.91 46.57
C GLU A 496 8.60 12.19 47.64
N ARG A 497 9.49 11.26 47.25
CA ARG A 497 10.40 10.59 48.20
C ARG A 497 11.46 11.51 48.80
N SER A 498 11.86 12.57 48.09
CA SER A 498 12.84 13.56 48.57
C SER A 498 12.26 14.61 49.53
N HIS A 499 10.93 14.77 49.55
CA HIS A 499 10.23 15.74 50.42
C HIS A 499 9.60 15.08 51.67
N GLY A 500 9.77 13.76 51.82
CA GLY A 500 9.26 12.97 52.94
C GLY A 500 10.33 12.43 53.91
N SER A 501 11.55 12.99 53.91
CA SER A 501 12.60 12.70 54.91
C SER A 501 13.04 13.94 55.65
#